data_AF-Q5KZJ2-F1
#
_entry.id   AF-Q5KZJ2-F1
#
_cell.length_a   1.000
_cell.length_b   1.000
_cell.length_c   1.000
_cell.angle_alpha   90.00
_cell.angle_beta   90.00
_cell.angle_gamma   90.00
#
_symmetry.space_group_name_H-M   'P 1'
#
loop_
_entity.id
_entity.type
_entity.pdbx_description
1 polymer ?
#
loop_
_entity_poly.entity_id
_entity_poly.type
_entity_poly.pdbx_seq_one_letter_code
_entity_poly.pdbx_strand_id
1 'polypeptide(L)' 'MAHFGSKGWLVAELKKAGIARHPVGRKKIETYKAAELYGLYRKYVQKTC' A
#
# COMPACT_ATOMS: atom_id res chain seq x y z
N MET A 1 -10.65 10.60 10.23
CA MET A 1 -9.64 9.60 10.66
C MET A 1 -9.61 8.45 9.66
N ALA A 2 -8.44 8.03 9.17
CA ALA A 2 -8.33 6.77 8.43
C ALA A 2 -8.14 5.63 9.44
N HIS A 3 -9.07 4.67 9.48
CA HIS A 3 -8.97 3.52 10.37
C HIS A 3 -7.88 2.56 9.91
N PHE A 4 -7.21 1.88 10.85
CA PHE A 4 -6.21 0.86 10.57
C PHE A 4 -6.77 -0.19 9.59
N GLY A 5 -6.05 -0.47 8.50
CA GLY A 5 -6.50 -1.38 7.43
C GLY A 5 -7.45 -0.76 6.38
N SER A 6 -7.85 0.51 6.53
CA SER A 6 -8.60 1.22 5.49
C SER A 6 -7.72 1.49 4.27
N LYS A 7 -8.34 1.61 3.09
CA LYS A 7 -7.64 1.94 1.84
C LYS A 7 -6.72 3.17 1.97
N GLY A 8 -7.22 4.24 2.60
CA GLY A 8 -6.43 5.45 2.84
C GLY A 8 -5.23 5.24 3.77
N TRP A 9 -5.37 4.39 4.80
CA TRP A 9 -4.30 4.03 5.71
C TRP A 9 -3.20 3.23 5.00
N LEU A 10 -3.59 2.24 4.20
CA LEU A 10 -2.65 1.45 3.38
C LEU A 10 -1.91 2.31 2.35
N VAL A 11 -2.60 3.24 1.69
CA VAL A 11 -1.97 4.17 0.75
C VAL A 11 -0.96 5.08 1.46
N ALA A 12 -1.27 5.57 2.65
CA ALA A 12 -0.36 6.41 3.42
C ALA A 12 0.89 5.64 3.85
N GLU A 13 0.75 4.42 4.36
CA GLU A 13 1.88 3.58 4.76
C GLU A 13 2.75 3.17 3.56
N LEU A 14 2.14 2.80 2.44
CA LEU A 14 2.88 2.51 1.21
C LEU A 14 3.64 3.74 0.69
N LYS A 15 3.03 4.94 0.75
CA LYS A 15 3.72 6.19 0.39
C LYS A 15 4.88 6.49 1.34
N LYS A 16 4.73 6.27 2.66
CA LYS A 16 5.82 6.41 3.65
C LYS A 16 6.98 5.46 3.36
N ALA A 17 6.68 4.25 2.92
CA ALA A 17 7.68 3.26 2.49
C ALA A 17 8.33 3.60 1.12
N GLY A 18 8.00 4.75 0.51
CA GLY A 18 8.53 5.17 -0.79
C GLY A 18 7.82 4.56 -2.00
N ILE A 19 6.74 3.81 -1.78
CA ILE A 19 5.99 3.12 -2.83
C ILE A 19 4.82 3.99 -3.27
N ALA A 20 5.07 4.92 -4.18
CA ALA A 20 4.02 5.74 -4.78
C ALA A 20 3.31 5.04 -5.96
N ARG A 21 3.95 4.03 -6.57
CA ARG A 21 3.48 3.33 -7.76
C ARG A 21 3.59 1.82 -7.57
N HIS A 22 2.64 1.09 -8.13
CA HIS A 22 2.67 -0.36 -8.11
C HIS A 22 3.85 -0.85 -8.98
N PRO A 23 4.74 -1.72 -8.46
CA PRO A 23 5.96 -2.14 -9.17
C PRO A 23 5.64 -2.91 -10.46
N VAL A 24 4.56 -3.69 -10.47
CA VAL A 24 4.10 -4.45 -11.65
C VAL A 24 3.36 -3.56 -12.66
N GLY A 25 2.34 -2.83 -12.24
CA GLY A 25 1.46 -2.11 -13.18
C GLY A 25 1.90 -0.68 -13.52
N ARG A 26 2.93 -0.14 -12.87
CA ARG A 26 3.37 1.29 -12.93
C ARG A 26 2.27 2.32 -12.61
N LYS A 27 1.04 1.90 -12.31
CA LYS A 27 -0.10 2.73 -11.92
C LYS A 27 0.04 3.19 -10.47
N LYS A 28 -0.64 4.30 -10.15
CA LYS A 28 -0.70 4.82 -8.77
C LYS A 28 -1.32 3.78 -7.86
N ILE A 29 -0.81 3.65 -6.63
CA ILE A 29 -1.37 2.72 -5.65
C ILE A 29 -2.84 3.05 -5.29
N GLU A 30 -3.25 4.31 -5.45
CA GLU A 30 -4.62 4.79 -5.19
C GLU A 30 -5.68 4.17 -6.11
N THR A 31 -5.29 3.76 -7.32
CA THR A 31 -6.20 3.09 -8.28
C THR A 31 -6.50 1.64 -7.91
N TYR A 32 -5.71 1.03 -7.02
CA TYR A 32 -5.87 -0.37 -6.65
C TYR A 32 -6.88 -0.57 -5.52
N LYS A 33 -7.41 -1.79 -5.41
CA LYS A 33 -8.30 -2.19 -4.33
C LYS A 33 -7.50 -2.34 -3.02
N ALA A 34 -8.20 -2.20 -1.88
CA ALA A 34 -7.58 -2.35 -0.56
C ALA A 34 -6.87 -3.71 -0.39
N ALA A 35 -7.42 -4.79 -0.96
CA ALA A 35 -6.81 -6.12 -0.93
C ALA A 35 -5.42 -6.16 -1.61
N GLU A 36 -5.27 -5.56 -2.79
CA GLU A 36 -3.97 -5.47 -3.48
C GLU A 36 -3.00 -4.59 -2.71
N LEU A 37 -3.48 -3.48 -2.14
CA LEU A 37 -2.66 -2.61 -1.30
C LEU A 37 -2.19 -3.30 -0.03
N TYR A 38 -3.03 -4.15 0.56
CA TYR A 38 -2.66 -4.95 1.72
C TYR A 38 -1.61 -6.00 1.35
N GLY A 39 -1.72 -6.64 0.18
CA GLY A 39 -0.69 -7.54 -0.34
C GLY A 39 0.66 -6.83 -0.55
N LEU A 40 0.64 -5.62 -1.12
CA LEU A 40 1.84 -4.78 -1.25
C LEU A 40 2.40 -4.38 0.11
N TYR A 41 1.55 -3.93 1.02
CA TYR A 41 1.94 -3.54 2.37
C TYR A 41 2.61 -4.73 3.06
N ARG A 42 2.05 -5.92 2.99
CA ARG A 42 2.63 -7.14 3.56
C ARG A 42 3.99 -7.49 2.94
N LYS A 43 4.13 -7.33 1.63
CA LYS A 43 5.34 -7.72 0.87
C LYS A 43 6.50 -6.74 1.01
N TYR A 44 6.21 -5.44 1.19
CA TYR A 44 7.21 -4.38 1.16
C TYR A 44 7.36 -3.62 2.48
N VAL A 45 6.30 -3.51 3.28
CA VAL A 45 6.29 -2.77 4.55
C VAL A 45 6.35 -3.72 5.74
N GLN A 46 5.51 -4.75 5.76
CA GLN A 46 5.47 -5.78 6.82
C GLN A 46 6.49 -6.90 6.59
N LYS A 47 7.61 -6.62 5.90
CA LYS A 47 8.78 -7.51 5.93
C LYS A 47 9.38 -7.43 7.33
N THR A 48 8.78 -8.17 8.24
CA THR A 48 9.34 -8.43 9.55
C THR A 48 10.37 -9.53 9.36
N CYS A 49 11.65 -9.16 9.55
CA CYS A 49 12.71 -10.09 9.94
C CYS A 49 12.32 -10.86 11.21
#